data_AF-A0A932MPG3-F1
#
_entry.id   AF-A0A932MPG3-F1
#
_cell.length_a   1.000
_cell.length_b   1.000
_cell.length_c   1.000
_cell.angle_alpha   90.00
_cell.angle_beta   90.00
_cell.angle_gamma   90.00
#
_symmetry.space_group_name_H-M   'P 1'
#
loop_
_entity.id
_entity.type
_entity.pdbx_description
1 polymer ?
#
loop_
_entity_poly.entity_id
_entity_poly.type
_entity_poly.pdbx_seq_one_letter_code
_entity_poly.pdbx_strand_id
1 'polypeptide(L)'
;MGWESVQAVLAGILSSPVFILLVSLGIFVALAWLALPFALYGVRRRLDRIIEGLDRLQALLEDVPGGPPAAPAGERAGGPVREGAGLLDELREALRGAVPELQERVLDAGRVEYVHRRGWGREFACLSVLLENGRLRASFPLRELEKAYPRFSGGQFEQYVRAFLGERHGVLPASPPGADELAVIIQPGTRKGLEIFAGIVREQLWGSMTEEASP
;
A
#
# COMPACT_ATOMS: atom_id res chain seq x y z
N MET A 1 -48.83 24.91 -41.01
CA MET A 1 -48.61 24.88 -39.54
C MET A 1 -47.16 24.50 -39.32
N GLY A 2 -46.41 25.44 -38.76
CA GLY A 2 -45.00 25.66 -39.11
C GLY A 2 -44.00 24.88 -38.29
N TRP A 3 -42.86 24.62 -38.91
CA TRP A 3 -41.66 24.05 -38.30
C TRP A 3 -41.19 24.85 -37.06
N GLU A 4 -41.51 26.15 -37.01
CA GLU A 4 -41.19 27.05 -35.90
C GLU A 4 -41.92 26.70 -34.59
N SER A 5 -43.17 26.20 -34.65
CA SER A 5 -43.88 25.75 -33.45
C SER A 5 -43.30 24.45 -32.88
N VAL A 6 -42.73 23.60 -33.73
CA VAL A 6 -42.05 22.37 -33.31
C VAL A 6 -40.72 22.71 -32.63
N GLN A 7 -39.95 23.67 -33.18
CA GLN A 7 -38.72 24.16 -32.59
C GLN A 7 -38.92 24.87 -31.25
N ALA A 8 -39.97 25.68 -31.11
CA ALA A 8 -40.28 26.38 -29.86
C ALA A 8 -40.66 25.43 -28.72
N VAL A 9 -41.41 24.36 -29.03
CA VAL A 9 -41.77 23.32 -28.06
C VAL A 9 -40.57 22.46 -27.68
N LEU A 10 -39.74 22.07 -28.65
CA LEU A 10 -38.47 21.37 -28.40
C LEU A 10 -37.54 22.23 -27.52
N ALA A 11 -37.37 23.51 -27.83
CA ALA A 11 -36.55 24.42 -27.04
C ALA A 11 -37.07 24.54 -25.60
N GLY A 12 -38.40 24.63 -25.40
CA GLY A 12 -39.01 24.67 -24.06
C GLY A 12 -38.85 23.37 -23.26
N ILE A 13 -38.85 22.21 -23.93
CA ILE A 13 -38.57 20.91 -23.30
C ILE A 13 -37.07 20.78 -22.97
N LEU A 14 -36.18 21.22 -23.87
CA LEU A 14 -34.73 21.19 -23.66
C LEU A 14 -34.27 22.15 -22.55
N SER A 15 -34.93 23.30 -22.37
CA SER A 15 -34.63 24.26 -21.30
C SER A 15 -35.35 23.94 -19.99
N SER A 16 -36.13 22.86 -19.94
CA SER A 16 -36.80 22.46 -18.71
C SER A 16 -35.77 21.95 -17.70
N PRO A 17 -35.76 22.47 -16.45
CA PRO A 17 -34.83 22.00 -15.42
C PRO A 17 -34.97 20.49 -15.16
N VAL A 18 -36.15 19.91 -15.41
CA VAL A 18 -36.39 18.46 -15.31
C VAL A 18 -35.66 17.69 -16.41
N PHE A 19 -35.60 18.23 -17.63
CA PHE A 19 -34.89 17.59 -18.74
C PHE A 19 -33.38 17.59 -18.51
N ILE A 20 -32.84 18.72 -18.03
CA ILE A 20 -31.42 18.82 -17.67
C ILE A 20 -31.06 17.82 -16.56
N LEU A 21 -31.92 17.66 -15.55
CA LEU A 21 -31.74 16.67 -14.49
C LEU A 21 -31.74 15.24 -15.03
N LEU A 22 -32.67 14.91 -15.94
CA LEU A 22 -32.75 13.58 -16.56
C LEU A 22 -31.51 13.28 -17.42
N VAL A 23 -31.05 14.25 -18.21
CA VAL A 23 -29.82 14.11 -19.00
C VAL A 23 -28.60 13.95 -18.09
N SER A 24 -28.49 14.76 -17.04
CA SER A 24 -27.38 14.66 -16.07
C SER A 24 -27.38 13.32 -15.34
N LEU A 25 -28.55 12.82 -14.95
CA LEU A 25 -28.71 11.49 -14.36
C LEU A 25 -28.32 10.40 -15.34
N GLY A 26 -28.72 10.51 -16.61
CA GLY A 26 -28.33 9.58 -17.67
C GLY A 26 -26.82 9.52 -17.88
N ILE A 27 -26.15 10.68 -17.91
CA ILE A 27 -24.68 10.77 -18.01
C ILE A 27 -24.02 10.15 -16.77
N PHE A 28 -24.53 10.44 -15.57
CA PHE A 28 -23.99 9.88 -14.33
C PHE A 28 -24.10 8.34 -14.31
N VAL A 29 -25.24 7.79 -14.72
CA VAL A 29 -25.43 6.33 -14.84
C VAL A 29 -24.49 5.73 -15.88
N ALA A 30 -24.30 6.39 -17.04
CA ALA A 30 -23.38 5.94 -18.06
C ALA A 30 -21.92 5.92 -17.57
N LEU A 31 -21.50 6.94 -16.81
CA LEU A 31 -20.17 6.99 -16.19
C LEU A 31 -20.01 5.92 -15.11
N ALA A 32 -21.02 5.72 -14.27
CA ALA A 32 -21.02 4.66 -13.26
C ALA A 32 -20.94 3.27 -13.90
N TRP A 33 -21.63 3.07 -15.04
CA TRP A 33 -21.57 1.83 -15.80
C TRP A 33 -20.18 1.57 -16.39
N LEU A 34 -19.49 2.62 -16.84
CA LEU A 34 -18.10 2.56 -17.30
C LEU A 34 -17.12 2.23 -16.18
N ALA A 35 -17.37 2.69 -14.96
CA ALA A 35 -16.56 2.39 -13.77
C ALA A 35 -16.81 0.98 -13.21
N LEU A 36 -18.00 0.40 -13.47
CA LEU A 36 -18.41 -0.93 -13.01
C LEU A 36 -17.43 -2.06 -13.38
N PRO A 37 -16.97 -2.21 -14.64
CA PRO A 37 -16.00 -3.26 -14.98
C PRO A 37 -14.68 -3.11 -14.24
N PHE A 38 -14.23 -1.88 -13.94
CA PHE A 38 -13.01 -1.65 -13.17
C PHE A 38 -13.19 -2.03 -11.69
N ALA A 39 -14.34 -1.68 -11.10
CA ALA A 39 -14.68 -2.09 -9.75
C ALA A 39 -14.79 -3.61 -9.62
N LEU A 40 -15.48 -4.26 -10.56
CA LEU A 40 -15.63 -5.72 -10.63
C LEU A 40 -14.29 -6.42 -10.86
N TYR A 41 -13.42 -5.89 -11.72
CA TYR A 41 -12.07 -6.43 -11.94
C TYR A 41 -11.21 -6.30 -10.67
N GLY A 42 -11.30 -5.16 -9.97
CA GLY A 42 -10.61 -4.95 -8.70
C GLY A 42 -11.06 -5.93 -7.61
N VAL A 43 -12.36 -6.20 -7.50
CA VAL A 43 -12.92 -7.17 -6.55
C VAL A 43 -12.56 -8.60 -6.96
N ARG A 44 -12.67 -8.96 -8.24
CA ARG A 44 -12.30 -10.28 -8.75
C ARG A 44 -10.83 -10.61 -8.47
N ARG A 45 -9.93 -9.66 -8.73
CA ARG A 45 -8.49 -9.82 -8.44
C ARG A 45 -8.17 -9.94 -6.94
N ARG A 46 -9.01 -9.39 -6.06
CA ARG A 46 -8.89 -9.59 -4.62
C ARG A 46 -9.41 -10.97 -4.21
N LEU A 47 -10.54 -11.39 -4.78
CA LEU A 47 -11.11 -12.72 -4.55
C LEU A 47 -10.19 -13.84 -5.04
N ASP A 48 -9.58 -13.69 -6.22
CA ASP A 48 -8.62 -14.68 -6.76
C ASP A 48 -7.42 -14.86 -5.82
N ARG A 49 -6.90 -13.77 -5.23
CA ARG A 49 -5.83 -13.85 -4.21
C ARG A 49 -6.28 -14.48 -2.90
N ILE A 50 -7.54 -14.29 -2.51
CA ILE A 50 -8.11 -14.92 -1.31
C ILE A 50 -8.29 -16.43 -1.55
N ILE A 51 -8.73 -16.83 -2.74
CA ILE A 51 -8.87 -18.23 -3.14
C ILE A 51 -7.49 -18.90 -3.19
N GLU A 52 -6.48 -18.29 -3.81
CA GLU A 52 -5.10 -18.80 -3.77
C GLU A 52 -4.54 -18.93 -2.35
N GLY A 53 -4.89 -17.99 -1.46
CA GLY A 53 -4.51 -18.05 -0.05
C GLY A 53 -5.19 -19.21 0.69
N LEU A 54 -6.46 -19.49 0.38
CA LEU A 54 -7.22 -20.60 0.96
C LEU A 54 -6.72 -21.96 0.43
N ASP A 55 -6.43 -22.08 -0.86
CA ASP A 55 -5.88 -23.31 -1.45
C ASP A 55 -4.52 -23.67 -0.83
N ARG A 56 -3.68 -22.67 -0.55
CA ARG A 56 -2.39 -22.88 0.15
C ARG A 56 -2.58 -23.31 1.60
N LEU A 57 -3.55 -22.74 2.31
CA LEU A 57 -3.87 -23.15 3.69
C LEU A 57 -4.47 -24.55 3.73
N GLN A 58 -5.32 -24.89 2.76
CA GLN A 58 -5.89 -26.22 2.63
C GLN A 58 -4.80 -27.26 2.33
N ALA A 59 -3.88 -26.97 1.41
CA ALA A 59 -2.72 -27.83 1.14
C ALA A 59 -1.84 -28.03 2.38
N LEU A 60 -1.63 -27.00 3.20
CA LEU A 60 -0.87 -27.12 4.46
C LEU A 60 -1.60 -27.93 5.53
N LEU A 61 -2.94 -27.92 5.53
CA LEU A 61 -3.75 -28.74 6.43
C LEU A 61 -3.84 -30.19 5.97
N GLU A 62 -3.80 -30.45 4.66
CA GLU A 62 -3.85 -31.78 4.05
C GLU A 62 -2.50 -32.51 4.15
N ASP A 63 -1.39 -31.78 4.29
CA ASP A 63 -0.03 -32.30 4.47
C ASP A 63 0.35 -32.59 5.95
N VAL A 64 -0.63 -32.62 6.86
CA VAL A 64 -0.43 -33.07 8.25
C VAL A 64 -0.86 -34.54 8.37
N PRO A 65 0.06 -35.52 8.26
CA PRO A 65 -0.26 -36.90 8.60
C PRO A 65 -0.46 -37.00 10.11
N GLY A 66 -1.56 -37.65 10.51
CA GLY A 66 -2.04 -37.68 11.89
C GLY A 66 -1.03 -38.19 12.93
N GLY A 67 -1.12 -37.60 14.13
CA GLY A 67 -0.55 -38.10 15.37
C GLY A 67 -1.02 -37.25 16.57
N PRO A 68 -1.57 -37.84 17.66
CA PRO A 68 -2.23 -37.10 18.75
C PRO A 68 -1.23 -36.40 19.70
N PRO A 69 -1.69 -35.45 20.55
CA PRO A 69 -0.84 -34.47 21.21
C PRO A 69 -0.16 -35.07 22.44
N ALA A 70 1.17 -34.92 22.53
CA ALA A 70 1.92 -35.13 23.76
C ALA A 70 2.31 -33.78 24.38
N ALA A 71 2.00 -33.66 25.66
CA ALA A 71 2.01 -32.47 26.50
C ALA A 71 3.44 -31.89 26.74
N PRO A 72 3.54 -30.68 27.35
CA PRO A 72 4.65 -29.75 27.20
C PRO A 72 5.74 -29.93 28.26
N ALA A 73 7.00 -29.70 27.89
CA ALA A 73 8.07 -29.21 28.76
C ALA A 73 9.33 -29.06 27.91
N GLY A 74 9.73 -27.81 27.65
CA GLY A 74 10.88 -27.52 26.83
C GLY A 74 10.92 -26.06 26.44
N GLU A 75 11.10 -25.23 27.46
CA GLU A 75 11.49 -23.83 27.37
C GLU A 75 12.68 -23.68 26.41
N ARG A 76 12.39 -23.50 25.13
CA ARG A 76 13.37 -23.12 24.11
C ARG A 76 13.21 -21.65 23.84
N ALA A 77 14.15 -20.89 24.41
CA ALA A 77 14.45 -19.50 24.09
C ALA A 77 14.71 -19.31 22.59
N GLY A 78 13.64 -19.25 21.80
CA GLY A 78 13.63 -18.91 20.37
C GLY A 78 12.53 -17.91 20.01
N GLY A 79 11.86 -17.36 21.03
CA GLY A 79 10.61 -16.60 20.92
C GLY A 79 10.67 -15.31 20.10
N PRO A 80 11.67 -14.42 20.23
CA PRO A 80 11.61 -13.12 19.54
C PRO A 80 12.18 -13.13 18.11
N VAL A 81 13.09 -14.05 17.78
CA VAL A 81 13.82 -14.02 16.49
C VAL A 81 13.01 -14.66 15.36
N ARG A 82 12.27 -15.74 15.63
CA ARG A 82 11.39 -16.37 14.63
C ARG A 82 10.16 -15.52 14.32
N GLU A 83 9.59 -14.88 15.34
CA GLU A 83 8.44 -13.98 15.19
C GLU A 83 8.83 -12.70 14.43
N GLY A 84 10.03 -12.17 14.68
CA GLY A 84 10.60 -11.05 13.94
C GLY A 84 10.94 -11.36 12.47
N ALA A 85 11.40 -12.57 12.17
CA ALA A 85 11.67 -13.01 10.79
C ALA A 85 10.38 -13.08 9.96
N GLY A 86 9.29 -13.61 10.53
CA GLY A 86 7.97 -13.60 9.89
C GLY A 86 7.47 -12.19 9.58
N LEU A 87 7.68 -11.25 10.52
CA LEU A 87 7.33 -9.84 10.31
C LEU A 87 8.11 -9.19 9.17
N LEU A 88 9.40 -9.52 9.02
CA LEU A 88 10.23 -9.04 7.92
C LEU A 88 9.71 -9.57 6.58
N ASP A 89 9.33 -10.84 6.52
CA ASP A 89 8.76 -11.46 5.33
C ASP A 89 7.40 -10.86 4.96
N GLU A 90 6.53 -10.59 5.94
CA GLU A 90 5.25 -9.88 5.73
C GLU A 90 5.48 -8.47 5.18
N LEU A 91 6.45 -7.72 5.72
CA LEU A 91 6.81 -6.40 5.21
C LEU A 91 7.36 -6.48 3.77
N ARG A 92 8.22 -7.47 3.48
CA ARG A 92 8.76 -7.71 2.14
C ARG A 92 7.64 -7.99 1.14
N GLU A 93 6.68 -8.83 1.50
CA GLU A 93 5.54 -9.14 0.66
C GLU A 93 4.66 -7.91 0.43
N ALA A 94 4.35 -7.15 1.49
CA ALA A 94 3.56 -5.93 1.41
C ALA A 94 4.24 -4.87 0.51
N LEU A 95 5.54 -4.65 0.70
CA LEU A 95 6.31 -3.70 -0.11
C LEU A 95 6.44 -4.16 -1.56
N ARG A 96 6.70 -5.44 -1.84
CA ARG A 96 6.76 -5.96 -3.21
C ARG A 96 5.43 -5.82 -3.94
N GLY A 97 4.32 -6.03 -3.25
CA GLY A 97 2.97 -5.85 -3.80
C GLY A 97 2.58 -4.39 -4.00
N ALA A 98 3.05 -3.51 -3.12
CA ALA A 98 2.78 -2.08 -3.17
C ALA A 98 3.66 -1.35 -4.19
N VAL A 99 4.92 -1.77 -4.30
CA VAL A 99 6.00 -1.09 -4.99
C VAL A 99 6.94 -2.13 -5.65
N PRO A 100 6.65 -2.53 -6.89
CA PRO A 100 7.43 -3.57 -7.56
C PRO A 100 8.83 -3.10 -8.05
N GLU A 101 9.04 -1.80 -8.17
CA GLU A 101 10.29 -1.20 -8.68
C GLU A 101 11.38 -1.09 -7.61
N LEU A 102 11.03 -1.33 -6.34
CA LEU A 102 12.00 -1.41 -5.25
C LEU A 102 12.84 -2.67 -5.37
N GLN A 103 14.14 -2.47 -5.52
CA GLN A 103 15.09 -3.56 -5.46
C GLN A 103 15.54 -3.77 -4.03
N GLU A 104 15.43 -5.01 -3.59
CA GLU A 104 15.86 -5.39 -2.26
C GLU A 104 17.35 -5.73 -2.27
N ARG A 105 18.10 -5.09 -1.36
CA ARG A 105 19.51 -5.36 -1.08
C ARG A 105 19.62 -5.82 0.37
N VAL A 106 19.81 -7.13 0.56
CA VAL A 106 20.09 -7.68 1.88
C VAL A 106 21.52 -7.30 2.26
N LEU A 107 21.66 -6.53 3.34
CA LEU A 107 22.96 -6.14 3.86
C LEU A 107 23.48 -7.20 4.83
N ASP A 108 22.65 -7.62 5.78
CA ASP A 108 22.95 -8.64 6.80
C ASP A 108 21.69 -9.41 7.20
N ALA A 109 21.83 -10.45 8.03
CA ALA A 109 20.73 -11.34 8.46
C ALA A 109 19.51 -10.63 9.11
N GLY A 110 19.68 -9.40 9.59
CA GLY A 110 18.60 -8.59 10.15
C GLY A 110 18.44 -7.23 9.49
N ARG A 111 19.15 -6.94 8.39
CA ARG A 111 19.16 -5.61 7.76
C ARG A 111 18.94 -5.71 6.26
N VAL A 112 17.91 -5.02 5.80
CA VAL A 112 17.51 -4.97 4.40
C VAL A 112 17.44 -3.52 3.97
N GLU A 113 18.03 -3.19 2.83
CA GLU A 113 17.93 -1.89 2.21
C GLU A 113 17.13 -2.02 0.91
N TYR A 114 16.14 -1.14 0.75
CA TYR A 114 15.33 -1.04 -0.44
C TYR A 114 15.81 0.15 -1.25
N VAL A 115 16.33 -0.14 -2.44
CA VAL A 115 16.89 0.85 -3.36
C VAL A 115 16.02 1.01 -4.58
N HIS A 116 15.90 2.24 -5.07
CA HIS A 116 15.30 2.53 -6.35
C HIS A 116 16.39 2.83 -7.38
N ARG A 117 16.33 2.17 -8.54
CA ARG A 117 17.23 2.40 -9.66
C ARG A 117 16.54 3.32 -10.67
N ARG A 118 17.08 4.52 -10.86
CA ARG A 118 16.55 5.52 -11.79
C ARG A 118 17.52 5.82 -12.92
N GLY A 119 17.03 5.80 -14.16
CA GLY A 119 17.78 6.21 -15.35
C GLY A 119 19.08 5.43 -15.58
N TRP A 120 20.19 6.12 -15.84
CA TRP A 120 21.53 5.59 -16.17
C TRP A 120 22.24 4.83 -15.01
N GLY A 121 21.50 4.04 -14.23
CA GLY A 121 22.06 3.17 -13.20
C GLY A 121 22.39 3.86 -11.87
N ARG A 122 21.85 5.05 -11.60
CA ARG A 122 21.95 5.65 -10.26
C ARG A 122 20.98 4.96 -9.30
N GLU A 123 21.53 4.47 -8.20
CA GLU A 123 20.80 3.85 -7.11
C GLU A 123 20.57 4.85 -5.99
N PHE A 124 19.35 4.89 -5.47
CA PHE A 124 18.98 5.71 -4.33
C PHE A 124 18.42 4.82 -3.23
N ALA A 125 18.97 4.92 -2.02
CA ALA A 125 18.41 4.24 -0.86
C ALA A 125 17.11 4.93 -0.46
N CYS A 126 16.00 4.21 -0.51
CA CYS A 126 14.67 4.76 -0.25
C CYS A 126 14.14 4.35 1.12
N LEU A 127 14.49 3.15 1.58
CA LEU A 127 14.03 2.60 2.83
C LEU A 127 15.05 1.60 3.37
N SER A 128 15.50 1.79 4.60
CA SER A 128 16.27 0.80 5.34
C SER A 128 15.39 0.12 6.38
N VAL A 129 15.43 -1.20 6.47
CA VAL A 129 14.71 -1.97 7.47
C VAL A 129 15.70 -2.76 8.31
N LEU A 130 15.60 -2.60 9.63
CA LEU A 130 16.43 -3.29 10.61
C LEU A 130 15.54 -4.06 11.59
N LEU A 131 15.81 -5.35 11.77
CA LEU A 131 15.16 -6.18 12.77
C LEU A 131 15.91 -6.06 14.11
N GLU A 132 15.30 -5.42 15.09
CA GLU A 132 15.82 -5.26 16.45
C GLU A 132 14.85 -5.87 17.46
N ASN A 133 15.30 -6.85 18.24
CA ASN A 133 14.55 -7.41 19.37
C ASN A 133 13.11 -7.88 19.00
N GLY A 134 12.92 -8.47 17.82
CA GLY A 134 11.61 -8.93 17.34
C GLY A 134 10.69 -7.82 16.81
N ARG A 135 11.21 -6.59 16.65
CA ARG A 135 10.52 -5.45 16.05
C ARG A 135 11.26 -5.00 14.80
N LEU A 136 10.52 -4.49 13.80
CA LEU A 136 11.15 -3.89 12.64
C LEU A 136 11.27 -2.39 12.83
N ARG A 137 12.45 -1.85 12.58
CA ARG A 137 12.70 -0.43 12.45
C ARG A 137 12.87 -0.10 10.97
N ALA A 138 11.92 0.64 10.42
CA ALA A 138 11.92 1.13 9.06
C ALA A 138 12.39 2.59 9.06
N SER A 139 13.39 2.91 8.26
CA SER A 139 14.12 4.17 8.25
C SER A 139 14.11 4.78 6.85
N PHE A 140 13.70 6.04 6.74
CA PHE A 140 13.58 6.78 5.49
C PHE A 140 14.51 8.00 5.49
N PRO A 141 15.49 8.07 4.58
CA PRO A 141 16.39 9.22 4.47
C PRO A 141 15.68 10.39 3.76
N LEU A 142 14.79 11.09 4.46
CA LEU A 142 13.90 12.10 3.87
C LEU A 142 14.65 13.17 3.08
N ARG A 143 15.73 13.74 3.64
CA ARG A 143 16.52 14.76 2.95
C ARG A 143 17.20 14.26 1.67
N GLU A 144 17.66 13.01 1.66
CA GLU A 144 18.27 12.43 0.45
C GLU A 144 17.22 12.16 -0.61
N LEU A 145 16.04 11.71 -0.19
CA LEU A 145 14.90 11.49 -1.06
C LEU A 145 14.40 12.81 -1.67
N GLU A 146 14.29 13.88 -0.90
CA GLU A 146 13.94 15.22 -1.41
C GLU A 146 14.95 15.74 -2.44
N LYS A 147 16.26 15.48 -2.22
CA LYS A 147 17.30 15.83 -3.19
C LYS A 147 17.20 15.00 -4.47
N ALA A 148 16.86 13.72 -4.35
CA ALA A 148 16.77 12.79 -5.48
C ALA A 148 15.46 12.94 -6.28
N TYR A 149 14.37 13.36 -5.62
CA TYR A 149 13.02 13.42 -6.17
C TYR A 149 12.39 14.80 -5.90
N PRO A 150 12.41 15.73 -6.88
CA PRO A 150 11.96 17.11 -6.68
C PRO A 150 10.47 17.27 -6.30
N ARG A 151 9.64 16.26 -6.61
CA ARG A 151 8.21 16.24 -6.26
C ARG A 151 7.93 15.60 -4.90
N PHE A 152 8.90 14.89 -4.33
CA PHE A 152 8.75 14.30 -3.02
C PHE A 152 8.91 15.39 -1.95
N SER A 153 7.96 15.44 -1.01
CA SER A 153 8.07 16.27 0.18
C SER A 153 8.20 15.37 1.41
N GLY A 154 9.39 15.38 2.03
CA GLY A 154 9.66 14.65 3.26
C GLY A 154 8.78 15.13 4.42
N GLY A 155 8.51 16.43 4.48
CA GLY A 155 7.60 17.01 5.48
C GLY A 155 6.15 16.50 5.34
N GLN A 156 5.61 16.41 4.11
CA GLN A 156 4.28 15.84 3.89
C GLN A 156 4.26 14.34 4.22
N PHE A 157 5.27 13.59 3.75
CA PHE A 157 5.40 12.17 4.05
C PHE A 157 5.43 11.90 5.56
N GLU A 158 6.22 12.67 6.30
CA GLU A 158 6.27 12.61 7.75
C GLU A 158 4.91 12.91 8.39
N GLN A 159 4.20 13.94 7.93
CA GLN A 159 2.88 14.29 8.43
C GLN A 159 1.89 13.14 8.22
N TYR A 160 1.88 12.49 7.05
CA TYR A 160 1.04 11.33 6.78
C TYR A 160 1.40 10.15 7.68
N VAL A 161 2.69 9.84 7.83
CA VAL A 161 3.14 8.77 8.73
C VAL A 161 2.67 9.04 10.16
N ARG A 162 2.87 10.25 10.69
CA ARG A 162 2.48 10.58 12.07
C ARG A 162 0.96 10.70 12.28
N ALA A 163 0.20 11.10 11.27
CA ALA A 163 -1.25 11.26 11.37
C ALA A 163 -2.01 9.93 11.24
N PHE A 164 -1.52 9.03 10.37
CA PHE A 164 -2.21 7.78 10.06
C PHE A 164 -1.62 6.57 10.77
N LEU A 165 -0.33 6.58 11.12
CA LEU A 165 0.32 5.53 11.90
C LEU A 165 0.45 5.98 13.35
N GLY A 166 0.06 5.10 14.26
CA GLY A 166 0.12 5.33 15.70
C GLY A 166 -0.08 4.03 16.48
N GLU A 167 -0.08 4.14 17.81
CA GLU A 167 -0.13 2.98 18.73
C GLU A 167 -1.26 2.00 18.39
N ARG A 168 -2.43 2.51 18.00
CA ARG A 168 -3.60 1.71 17.59
C ARG A 168 -3.38 0.77 16.40
N HIS A 169 -2.29 0.98 15.65
CA HIS A 169 -1.90 0.18 14.49
C HIS A 169 -0.56 -0.55 14.70
N GLY A 170 0.04 -0.45 15.90
CA GLY A 170 1.34 -1.06 16.22
C GLY A 170 2.51 -0.52 15.39
N VAL A 171 2.34 0.63 14.77
CA VAL A 171 3.36 1.31 13.96
C VAL A 171 3.60 2.69 14.58
N LEU A 172 4.82 2.92 15.05
CA LEU A 172 5.18 4.05 15.91
C LEU A 172 6.31 4.88 15.30
N PRO A 173 6.14 6.18 15.06
CA PRO A 173 7.25 7.03 14.68
C PRO A 173 8.26 7.11 15.84
N ALA A 174 9.51 6.80 15.55
CA ALA A 174 10.62 6.74 16.51
C ALA A 174 11.58 7.92 16.42
N SER A 175 11.59 8.65 15.31
CA SER A 175 12.37 9.90 15.17
C SER A 175 11.56 11.12 15.63
N PRO A 176 12.22 12.22 16.04
CA PRO A 176 11.54 13.49 16.34
C PRO A 176 11.00 14.17 15.07
N PRO A 177 9.99 15.04 15.19
CA PRO A 177 9.42 15.77 14.05
C PRO A 177 10.46 16.65 13.37
N GLY A 178 10.50 16.65 12.03
CA GLY A 178 11.44 17.44 11.23
C GLY A 178 12.87 16.90 11.20
N ALA A 179 13.08 15.66 11.64
CA ALA A 179 14.37 14.99 11.52
C ALA A 179 14.72 14.72 10.04
N ASP A 180 16.03 14.70 9.75
CA ASP A 180 16.55 14.39 8.41
C ASP A 180 16.19 12.96 7.96
N GLU A 181 15.97 12.08 8.94
CA GLU A 181 15.59 10.69 8.77
C GLU A 181 14.31 10.41 9.57
N LEU A 182 13.33 9.79 8.90
CA LEU A 182 12.12 9.30 9.55
C LEU A 182 12.29 7.82 9.91
N ALA A 183 12.33 7.53 11.20
CA ALA A 183 12.35 6.17 11.71
C ALA A 183 10.97 5.78 12.23
N VAL A 184 10.54 4.56 11.93
CA VAL A 184 9.25 3.99 12.32
C VAL A 184 9.48 2.58 12.87
N ILE A 185 8.91 2.28 14.03
CA ILE A 185 8.96 0.95 14.65
C ILE A 185 7.64 0.24 14.36
N ILE A 186 7.72 -0.97 13.81
CA ILE A 186 6.59 -1.85 13.51
C ILE A 186 6.64 -3.02 14.49
N GLN A 187 5.55 -3.21 15.22
CA GLN A 187 5.38 -4.27 16.21
C GLN A 187 4.81 -5.55 15.56
N PRO A 188 5.15 -6.74 16.08
CA PRO A 188 4.61 -8.01 15.60
C PRO A 188 3.08 -8.10 15.71
N GLY A 189 2.45 -8.88 14.83
CA GLY A 189 1.00 -9.13 14.83
C GLY A 189 0.13 -8.00 14.26
N THR A 190 0.72 -7.01 13.58
CA THR A 190 0.01 -5.81 13.11
C THR A 190 -0.18 -5.77 11.60
N ARG A 191 -0.79 -6.81 11.01
CA ARG A 191 -1.05 -6.90 9.56
C ARG A 191 -1.74 -5.66 8.98
N LYS A 192 -2.74 -5.13 9.68
CA LYS A 192 -3.44 -3.88 9.28
C LYS A 192 -2.52 -2.66 9.34
N GLY A 193 -1.61 -2.59 10.30
CA GLY A 193 -0.62 -1.51 10.40
C GLY A 193 0.39 -1.56 9.26
N LEU A 194 0.86 -2.78 8.92
CA LEU A 194 1.71 -3.02 7.75
C LEU A 194 1.04 -2.64 6.43
N GLU A 195 -0.24 -2.97 6.24
CA GLU A 195 -0.99 -2.58 5.04
C GLU A 195 -1.12 -1.05 4.91
N ILE A 196 -1.43 -0.35 6.01
CA ILE A 196 -1.50 1.12 6.02
C ILE A 196 -0.12 1.71 5.74
N PHE A 197 0.93 1.18 6.37
CA PHE A 197 2.31 1.61 6.16
C PHE A 197 2.73 1.44 4.70
N ALA A 198 2.52 0.25 4.11
CA ALA A 198 2.80 -0.02 2.72
C ALA A 198 1.97 0.86 1.77
N GLY A 199 0.73 1.16 2.13
CA GLY A 199 -0.12 2.12 1.42
C GLY A 199 0.46 3.53 1.41
N ILE A 200 0.92 4.04 2.56
CA ILE A 200 1.55 5.36 2.66
C ILE A 200 2.84 5.40 1.84
N VAL A 201 3.68 4.36 1.93
CA VAL A 201 4.89 4.24 1.11
C VAL A 201 4.55 4.25 -0.38
N ARG A 202 3.53 3.51 -0.81
CA ARG A 202 3.12 3.50 -2.22
C ARG A 202 2.65 4.87 -2.70
N GLU A 203 1.68 5.47 -2.00
CA GLU A 203 1.02 6.69 -2.46
C GLU A 203 1.94 7.90 -2.37
N GLN A 204 2.63 8.07 -1.25
CA GLN A 204 3.36 9.30 -0.95
C GLN A 204 4.82 9.25 -1.39
N LEU A 205 5.49 8.13 -1.16
CA LEU A 205 6.89 7.98 -1.57
C LEU A 205 6.95 7.56 -3.05
N TRP A 206 6.21 6.53 -3.45
CA TRP A 206 6.27 6.01 -4.82
C TRP A 206 5.46 6.78 -5.85
N GLY A 207 4.27 7.28 -5.50
CA GLY A 207 3.51 8.18 -6.38
C GLY A 207 4.38 9.38 -6.82
N SER A 208 5.09 9.97 -5.86
CA SER A 208 6.02 11.08 -6.11
C SER A 208 7.25 10.70 -6.96
N MET A 209 7.66 9.43 -6.96
CA MET A 209 8.81 8.93 -7.73
C MET A 209 8.46 8.50 -9.16
N THR A 210 7.23 8.03 -9.39
CA THR A 210 6.82 7.38 -10.65
C THR A 210 6.10 8.31 -11.63
N GLU A 211 5.55 9.44 -11.18
CA GLU A 211 4.96 10.44 -12.08
C GLU A 211 5.94 11.11 -13.06
N GLU A 212 7.24 10.82 -12.97
CA GLU A 212 8.21 11.16 -14.02
C GLU A 212 8.13 10.25 -15.26
N ALA A 213 7.50 9.08 -15.15
CA ALA A 213 7.45 8.09 -16.24
C ALA A 213 6.25 8.26 -17.19
N SER A 214 5.39 9.27 -16.96
CA SER A 214 4.34 9.65 -17.92
C SER A 214 4.87 10.77 -18.81
N PRO A 215 5.24 10.48 -20.07
CA PRO A 215 5.59 11.51 -21.06
C PRO A 215 4.41 12.44 -21.38
#